data_AF-A0A9Q9A106-F1
#
_entry.id   AF-A0A9Q9A106-F1
#
_cell.length_a   1.000
_cell.length_b   1.000
_cell.length_c   1.000
_cell.angle_alpha   90.00
_cell.angle_beta   90.00
_cell.angle_gamma   90.00
#
_symmetry.space_group_name_H-M   'P 1'
#
loop_
_entity.id
_entity.type
_entity.pdbx_description
1 polymer ?
#
loop_
_entity_poly.entity_id
_entity_poly.type
_entity_poly.pdbx_seq_one_letter_code
_entity_poly.pdbx_strand_id
1 'polypeptide(L)'
;MTPDRIAATLLALAVAIAWVRLWLWRRRATVQGPAWRLAVLGPMQIAVAGLLYLTLFGSTAANTTKTLVVATEGAPRFVSTRAGETLVALPEAGNVAGAIRQPDLGTALRRHPGATAIRVVGSGLVARDRVAAAAVTLRYAAPPQRRGLVALVPPPPVAPGQRFAVAARVEGGAAATLLDPAGRIVDTARPAADGSVVLHGTARVAGEALFTLRLSDGKSAAVPLVTGAVAPARALILAGAPGPEVKFLRRWAADAGVAAQTQVAVGGGLTLGEPPASYAGYDIAILDDRMWAGLGYGARAALAQAVRGGMGLVVRVTGPVAKGWQVLGLATGGSSAVVPLRLPPAAPGEAALAARRGPGTRDAPASIAAPLGEVPELTRLATSIGGVPLLRDVRGTPFAGWRNVGRGRVALVTLLDSFALATSGNGDAHADIWNAIASTVGRGTPAADIRIDPLAWAGERVAICATGGPVGVVAPDGTRTVPVPDPAAAGCAAYWPVHAGWHRAGVTPFYVHPAGALPALRAASRREATLALAGDRRRSELASPEQERRPSWRWFIAFLITAGALWWFERRRA
;
A
#
# COMPACT_ATOMS: atom_id res chain seq x y z
N MET A 1 31.49 -29.45 15.68
CA MET A 1 30.88 -29.74 17.00
C MET A 1 30.50 -28.40 17.63
N THR A 2 29.34 -28.30 18.28
CA THR A 2 28.95 -27.08 19.01
C THR A 2 29.92 -26.81 20.17
N PRO A 3 30.17 -25.55 20.57
CA PRO A 3 31.13 -25.21 21.64
C PRO A 3 30.80 -25.91 22.98
N ASP A 4 29.52 -26.13 23.25
CA ASP A 4 29.00 -26.97 24.34
C ASP A 4 29.62 -28.38 24.34
N ARG A 5 29.54 -29.07 23.18
CA ARG A 5 30.00 -30.46 23.06
C ARG A 5 31.53 -30.57 23.21
N ILE A 6 32.26 -29.55 22.77
CA ILE A 6 33.72 -29.48 22.95
C ILE A 6 34.07 -29.28 24.43
N ALA A 7 33.36 -28.42 25.14
CA ALA A 7 33.59 -28.22 26.57
C ALA A 7 33.23 -29.48 27.38
N ALA A 8 32.12 -30.16 27.05
CA ALA A 8 31.73 -31.41 27.69
C ALA A 8 32.78 -32.52 27.50
N THR A 9 33.33 -32.68 26.28
CA THR A 9 34.37 -33.70 26.02
C THR A 9 35.68 -33.39 26.73
N LEU A 10 36.09 -32.11 26.77
CA LEU A 10 37.29 -31.69 27.50
C LEU A 10 37.15 -31.92 29.01
N LEU A 11 35.99 -31.63 29.60
CA LEU A 11 35.74 -31.86 31.02
C LEU A 11 35.71 -33.36 31.35
N ALA A 12 35.09 -34.19 30.51
CA ALA A 12 35.12 -35.64 30.67
C ALA A 12 36.55 -36.20 30.59
N LEU A 13 37.37 -35.70 29.65
CA LEU A 13 38.77 -36.09 29.52
C LEU A 13 39.58 -35.68 30.76
N ALA A 14 39.35 -34.48 31.30
CA ALA A 14 40.02 -34.00 32.51
C ALA A 14 39.70 -34.89 33.73
N VAL A 15 38.44 -35.31 33.90
CA VAL A 15 38.05 -36.25 34.96
C VAL A 15 38.72 -37.61 34.77
N ALA A 16 38.77 -38.14 33.55
CA ALA A 16 39.45 -39.40 33.26
C ALA A 16 40.94 -39.35 33.59
N ILE A 17 41.63 -38.27 33.21
CA ILE A 17 43.06 -38.06 33.54
C ILE A 17 43.24 -37.97 35.06
N ALA A 18 42.35 -37.27 35.76
CA ALA A 18 42.40 -37.15 37.22
C ALA A 18 42.24 -38.51 37.92
N TRP A 19 41.33 -39.37 37.44
CA TRP A 19 41.17 -40.74 37.94
C TRP A 19 42.39 -41.62 37.68
N VAL A 20 42.98 -41.54 36.49
CA VAL A 20 44.23 -42.26 36.16
C VAL A 20 45.35 -41.81 37.09
N ARG A 21 45.50 -40.51 37.33
CA ARG A 21 46.49 -39.96 38.26
C ARG A 21 46.25 -40.44 39.69
N LEU A 22 45.01 -40.42 40.16
CA LEU A 22 44.63 -40.89 41.50
C LEU A 22 44.98 -42.37 41.69
N TRP A 23 44.73 -43.19 40.65
CA TRP A 23 45.04 -44.61 40.63
C TRP A 23 46.56 -44.88 40.60
N LEU A 24 47.31 -44.16 39.77
CA LEU A 24 48.78 -44.25 39.72
C LEU A 24 49.42 -43.81 41.03
N TRP A 25 48.90 -42.76 41.66
CA TRP A 25 49.38 -42.29 42.96
C TRP A 25 49.16 -43.34 44.05
N ARG A 26 47.99 -44.02 44.05
CA ARG A 26 47.72 -45.14 44.95
C ARG A 26 48.68 -46.32 44.74
N ARG A 27 49.01 -46.64 43.48
CA ARG A 27 49.95 -47.73 43.17
C ARG A 27 51.39 -47.45 43.61
N ARG A 28 51.78 -46.17 43.69
CA ARG A 28 53.14 -45.75 44.07
C ARG A 28 53.30 -45.43 45.56
N ALA A 29 52.21 -45.38 46.33
CA ALA A 29 52.26 -45.06 47.76
C ALA A 29 52.72 -46.27 48.60
N THR A 30 53.75 -46.08 49.42
CA THR A 30 54.30 -47.12 50.32
C THR A 30 53.47 -47.34 51.58
N VAL A 31 52.62 -46.37 51.96
CA VAL A 31 51.61 -46.49 53.03
C VAL A 31 50.24 -46.20 52.43
N GLN A 32 49.30 -47.16 52.55
CA GLN A 32 47.96 -46.99 52.01
C GLN A 32 47.11 -46.11 52.94
N GLY A 33 46.75 -44.91 52.45
CA GLY A 33 45.74 -44.09 53.11
C GLY A 33 44.35 -44.77 53.12
N PRO A 34 43.43 -44.31 53.97
CA PRO A 34 42.16 -44.99 54.19
C PRO A 34 41.27 -44.98 52.94
N ALA A 35 40.68 -46.13 52.62
CA ALA A 35 39.95 -46.38 51.37
C ALA A 35 38.72 -45.46 51.15
N TRP A 36 38.13 -44.95 52.24
CA TRP A 36 37.00 -44.00 52.16
C TRP A 36 37.36 -42.71 51.42
N ARG A 37 38.63 -42.28 51.46
CA ARG A 37 39.08 -41.05 50.79
C ARG A 37 38.94 -41.15 49.27
N LEU A 38 39.19 -42.32 48.70
CA LEU A 38 39.02 -42.58 47.26
C LEU A 38 37.55 -42.65 46.87
N ALA A 39 36.72 -43.25 47.75
CA ALA A 39 35.28 -43.29 47.56
C ALA A 39 34.65 -41.89 47.55
N VAL A 40 35.27 -40.90 48.20
CA VAL A 40 34.83 -39.49 48.19
C VAL A 40 35.42 -38.71 47.01
N LEU A 41 36.72 -38.84 46.72
CA LEU A 41 37.38 -38.04 45.67
C LEU A 41 36.85 -38.34 44.26
N GLY A 42 36.53 -39.60 43.95
CA GLY A 42 35.99 -40.03 42.66
C GLY A 42 34.70 -39.29 42.25
N PRO A 43 33.60 -39.40 43.03
CA PRO A 43 32.35 -38.71 42.71
C PRO A 43 32.46 -37.18 42.79
N MET A 44 33.35 -36.66 43.64
CA MET A 44 33.54 -35.22 43.79
C MET A 44 34.16 -34.56 42.55
N GLN A 45 35.04 -35.26 41.83
CA GLN A 45 35.59 -34.79 40.56
C GLN A 45 34.53 -34.73 39.45
N ILE A 46 33.60 -35.71 39.41
CA ILE A 46 32.43 -35.66 38.51
C ILE A 46 31.54 -34.47 38.87
N ALA A 47 31.28 -34.25 40.16
CA ALA A 47 30.43 -33.15 40.63
C ALA A 47 31.02 -31.78 40.25
N VAL A 48 32.33 -31.57 40.45
CA VAL A 48 33.01 -30.32 40.07
C VAL A 48 32.95 -30.07 38.56
N ALA A 49 33.20 -31.09 37.73
CA ALA A 49 33.11 -30.98 36.28
C ALA A 49 31.68 -30.69 35.81
N GLY A 50 30.68 -31.38 36.38
CA GLY A 50 29.27 -31.15 36.08
C GLY A 50 28.80 -29.75 36.49
N LEU A 51 29.20 -29.28 37.67
CA LEU A 51 28.87 -27.93 38.15
C LEU A 51 29.53 -26.86 37.28
N LEU A 52 30.79 -27.02 36.89
CA LEU A 52 31.48 -26.09 35.99
C LEU A 52 30.79 -26.03 34.62
N TYR A 53 30.40 -27.18 34.06
CA TYR A 53 29.62 -27.22 32.82
C TYR A 53 28.30 -26.46 32.96
N LEU A 54 27.58 -26.61 34.08
CA LEU A 54 26.36 -25.84 34.37
C LEU A 54 26.61 -24.35 34.64
N THR A 55 27.82 -23.93 35.06
CA THR A 55 28.16 -22.50 35.14
C THR A 55 28.34 -21.87 33.76
N LEU A 56 28.95 -22.61 32.83
CA LEU A 56 29.31 -22.16 31.50
C LEU A 56 28.12 -22.24 30.53
N PHE A 57 27.28 -23.27 30.69
CA PHE A 57 26.17 -23.61 29.79
C PHE A 57 24.84 -23.77 30.54
N GLY A 58 24.69 -23.13 31.69
CA GLY A 58 23.52 -23.23 32.56
C GLY A 58 22.19 -23.15 31.81
N SER A 59 21.22 -23.94 32.28
CA SER A 59 20.01 -24.29 31.51
C SER A 59 19.33 -23.09 30.85
N THR A 60 19.25 -23.13 29.52
CA THR A 60 18.26 -22.38 28.76
C THR A 60 16.90 -22.99 29.06
N ALA A 61 16.31 -22.61 30.20
CA ALA A 61 14.89 -22.82 30.36
C ALA A 61 14.23 -22.05 29.20
N ALA A 62 13.69 -22.77 28.23
CA ALA A 62 12.81 -22.20 27.24
C ALA A 62 11.75 -21.43 28.02
N ASN A 63 11.81 -20.10 27.96
CA ASN A 63 10.74 -19.27 28.50
C ASN A 63 9.47 -19.83 27.87
N THR A 64 8.57 -20.38 28.68
CA THR A 64 7.27 -20.81 28.20
C THR A 64 6.62 -19.52 27.73
N THR A 65 6.67 -19.27 26.43
CA THR A 65 6.19 -18.06 25.77
C THR A 65 4.73 -17.86 26.18
N LYS A 66 4.48 -16.98 27.16
CA LYS A 66 3.11 -16.68 27.59
C LYS A 66 2.47 -15.93 26.42
N THR A 67 1.64 -16.64 25.66
CA THR A 67 1.02 -16.05 24.48
C THR A 67 -0.29 -15.40 24.91
N LEU A 68 -0.47 -14.12 24.63
CA LEU A 68 -1.77 -13.48 24.84
C LEU A 68 -2.67 -13.75 23.64
N VAL A 69 -3.87 -14.24 23.89
CA VAL A 69 -4.91 -14.36 22.88
C VAL A 69 -5.74 -13.09 22.95
N VAL A 70 -5.67 -12.29 21.91
CA VAL A 70 -6.29 -10.96 21.86
C VAL A 70 -7.54 -11.05 21.01
N ALA A 71 -8.70 -11.02 21.66
CA ALA A 71 -9.98 -10.90 20.98
C ALA A 71 -10.21 -9.45 20.53
N THR A 72 -10.61 -9.29 19.28
CA THR A 72 -10.90 -8.02 18.58
C THR A 72 -12.31 -8.07 18.00
N GLU A 73 -12.75 -7.01 17.31
CA GLU A 73 -14.10 -6.95 16.74
C GLU A 73 -14.42 -8.18 15.86
N GLY A 74 -15.58 -8.80 16.09
CA GLY A 74 -16.00 -9.99 15.35
C GLY A 74 -15.33 -11.28 15.82
N ALA A 75 -14.62 -11.28 16.96
CA ALA A 75 -14.22 -12.51 17.63
C ALA A 75 -15.47 -13.31 18.08
N PRO A 76 -15.44 -14.65 18.01
CA PRO A 76 -16.53 -15.48 18.51
C PRO A 76 -16.65 -15.34 20.04
N ARG A 77 -17.86 -15.55 20.57
CA ARG A 77 -18.12 -15.49 22.02
C ARG A 77 -17.26 -16.45 22.82
N PHE A 78 -16.93 -17.61 22.24
CA PHE A 78 -16.05 -18.61 22.83
C PHE A 78 -14.79 -18.71 21.98
N VAL A 79 -13.65 -18.35 22.58
CA VAL A 79 -12.34 -18.43 21.93
C VAL A 79 -11.57 -19.57 22.58
N SER A 80 -11.10 -20.52 21.78
CA SER A 80 -10.26 -21.60 22.28
C SER A 80 -8.89 -21.04 22.70
N THR A 81 -8.45 -21.41 23.89
CA THR A 81 -7.13 -21.09 24.44
C THR A 81 -6.37 -22.38 24.72
N ARG A 82 -5.06 -22.38 24.50
CA ARG A 82 -4.17 -23.50 24.90
C ARG A 82 -3.65 -23.31 26.32
N ALA A 83 -3.09 -24.37 26.91
CA ALA A 83 -2.41 -24.27 28.20
C ALA A 83 -1.28 -23.22 28.13
N GLY A 84 -1.29 -22.26 29.06
CA GLY A 84 -0.32 -21.13 29.08
C GLY A 84 -0.70 -19.92 28.22
N GLU A 85 -1.82 -19.97 27.49
CA GLU A 85 -2.40 -18.80 26.81
C GLU A 85 -3.33 -18.03 27.77
N THR A 86 -3.29 -16.69 27.73
CA THR A 86 -4.24 -15.84 28.48
C THR A 86 -5.12 -15.07 27.52
N LEU A 87 -6.44 -15.18 27.67
CA LEU A 87 -7.43 -14.51 26.82
C LEU A 87 -7.72 -13.10 27.31
N VAL A 88 -7.51 -12.12 26.43
CA VAL A 88 -7.79 -10.70 26.65
C VAL A 88 -8.79 -10.22 25.60
N ALA A 89 -9.76 -9.42 26.01
CA ALA A 89 -10.70 -8.75 25.11
C ALA A 89 -10.42 -7.25 25.06
N LEU A 90 -10.17 -6.73 23.86
CA LEU A 90 -10.10 -5.29 23.60
C LEU A 90 -11.51 -4.68 23.55
N PRO A 91 -11.67 -3.34 23.64
CA PRO A 91 -12.99 -2.70 23.72
C PRO A 91 -13.92 -3.07 22.56
N GLU A 92 -13.39 -3.17 21.34
CA GLU A 92 -14.14 -3.50 20.14
C GLU A 92 -14.57 -4.97 20.03
N ALA A 93 -14.05 -5.86 20.87
CA ALA A 93 -14.35 -7.30 20.80
C ALA A 93 -15.75 -7.68 21.28
N GLY A 94 -16.48 -6.76 21.93
CA GLY A 94 -17.79 -7.06 22.49
C GLY A 94 -17.70 -7.96 23.73
N ASN A 95 -18.63 -8.89 23.89
CA ASN A 95 -18.66 -9.82 25.03
C ASN A 95 -18.06 -11.19 24.64
N VAL A 96 -16.89 -11.50 25.18
CA VAL A 96 -16.19 -12.77 24.98
C VAL A 96 -16.07 -13.48 26.33
N ALA A 97 -16.58 -14.70 26.41
CA ALA A 97 -16.63 -15.47 27.64
C ALA A 97 -15.22 -15.84 28.12
N GLY A 98 -14.93 -15.62 29.40
CA GLY A 98 -13.64 -15.93 30.01
C GLY A 98 -12.49 -14.99 29.63
N ALA A 99 -12.76 -13.92 28.88
CA ALA A 99 -11.75 -12.94 28.50
C ALA A 99 -11.58 -11.84 29.55
N ILE A 100 -10.33 -11.47 29.85
CA ILE A 100 -10.02 -10.32 30.70
C ILE A 100 -10.16 -9.06 29.83
N ARG A 101 -11.09 -8.16 30.17
CA ARG A 101 -11.24 -6.89 29.44
C ARG A 101 -10.05 -5.97 29.71
N GLN A 102 -9.50 -5.38 28.65
CA GLN A 102 -8.43 -4.38 28.71
C GLN A 102 -8.80 -3.18 27.83
N PRO A 103 -8.39 -1.95 28.21
CA PRO A 103 -8.72 -0.74 27.45
C PRO A 103 -7.96 -0.64 26.13
N ASP A 104 -6.74 -1.19 26.09
CA ASP A 104 -5.85 -1.17 24.93
C ASP A 104 -4.82 -2.30 25.04
N LEU A 105 -4.17 -2.63 23.91
CA LEU A 105 -3.16 -3.69 23.85
C LEU A 105 -1.89 -3.35 24.63
N GLY A 106 -1.49 -2.08 24.68
CA GLY A 106 -0.32 -1.66 25.46
C GLY A 106 -0.50 -1.92 26.95
N THR A 107 -1.70 -1.67 27.48
CA THR A 107 -2.09 -1.96 28.85
C THR A 107 -2.15 -3.47 29.11
N ALA A 108 -2.67 -4.24 28.16
CA ALA A 108 -2.64 -5.70 28.23
C ALA A 108 -1.19 -6.24 28.33
N LEU A 109 -0.28 -5.74 27.48
CA LEU A 109 1.13 -6.14 27.50
C LEU A 109 1.83 -5.73 28.79
N ARG A 110 1.57 -4.53 29.33
CA ARG A 110 2.12 -4.10 30.63
C ARG A 110 1.64 -4.96 31.81
N ARG A 111 0.37 -5.39 31.79
CA ARG A 111 -0.20 -6.29 32.83
C ARG A 111 0.31 -7.73 32.70
N HIS A 112 0.86 -8.09 31.54
CA HIS A 112 1.40 -9.42 31.26
C HIS A 112 2.85 -9.32 30.71
N PRO A 113 3.82 -8.88 31.52
CA PRO A 113 5.18 -8.56 31.04
C PRO A 113 5.95 -9.75 30.47
N GLY A 114 5.55 -10.99 30.79
CA GLY A 114 6.12 -12.21 30.20
C GLY A 114 5.60 -12.55 28.80
N ALA A 115 4.71 -11.73 28.22
CA ALA A 115 4.11 -12.00 26.93
C ALA A 115 4.98 -11.50 25.77
N THR A 116 5.64 -12.43 25.08
CA THR A 116 6.48 -12.14 23.92
C THR A 116 5.76 -12.40 22.58
N ALA A 117 4.59 -13.03 22.62
CA ALA A 117 3.76 -13.29 21.45
C ALA A 117 2.29 -12.99 21.71
N ILE A 118 1.59 -12.53 20.68
CA ILE A 118 0.15 -12.31 20.67
C ILE A 118 -0.50 -13.09 19.52
N ARG A 119 -1.67 -13.67 19.80
CA ARG A 119 -2.54 -14.30 18.81
C ARG A 119 -3.82 -13.50 18.68
N VAL A 120 -3.99 -12.79 17.58
CA VAL A 120 -5.18 -11.96 17.34
C VAL A 120 -6.30 -12.82 16.76
N VAL A 121 -7.49 -12.69 17.34
CA VAL A 121 -8.73 -13.36 16.93
C VAL A 121 -9.80 -12.31 16.64
N GLY A 122 -10.45 -12.39 15.49
CA GLY A 122 -11.42 -11.39 15.01
C GLY A 122 -10.91 -10.64 13.79
N SER A 123 -11.42 -9.42 13.58
CA SER A 123 -11.21 -8.64 12.35
C SER A 123 -9.86 -7.90 12.30
N GLY A 124 -9.06 -7.98 13.38
CA GLY A 124 -7.74 -7.35 13.47
C GLY A 124 -7.70 -6.14 14.41
N LEU A 125 -6.54 -5.50 14.50
CA LEU A 125 -6.24 -4.41 15.44
C LEU A 125 -6.63 -3.03 14.87
N VAL A 126 -7.26 -2.21 15.73
CA VAL A 126 -7.49 -0.79 15.45
C VAL A 126 -6.19 0.01 15.51
N ALA A 127 -6.16 1.20 14.91
CA ALA A 127 -4.95 2.02 14.81
C ALA A 127 -4.23 2.25 16.16
N ARG A 128 -5.00 2.43 17.25
CA ARG A 128 -4.50 2.58 18.63
C ARG A 128 -3.56 1.45 19.05
N ASP A 129 -3.88 0.21 18.70
CA ASP A 129 -3.21 -0.98 19.23
C ASP A 129 -2.06 -1.47 18.34
N ARG A 130 -1.91 -0.93 17.12
CA ARG A 130 -0.90 -1.36 16.14
C ARG A 130 0.53 -1.08 16.58
N VAL A 131 0.76 0.07 17.22
CA VAL A 131 2.10 0.44 17.71
C VAL A 131 2.56 -0.51 18.80
N ALA A 132 1.67 -0.83 19.75
CA ALA A 132 1.96 -1.79 20.81
C ALA A 132 2.19 -3.21 20.26
N ALA A 133 1.43 -3.62 19.23
CA ALA A 133 1.61 -4.90 18.57
C ALA A 133 2.96 -5.05 17.86
N ALA A 134 3.56 -3.95 17.40
CA ALA A 134 4.87 -3.98 16.74
C ALA A 134 5.99 -4.46 17.69
N ALA A 135 5.83 -4.29 19.00
CA ALA A 135 6.81 -4.71 20.00
C ALA A 135 6.85 -6.24 20.25
N VAL A 136 5.85 -7.00 19.80
CA VAL A 136 5.67 -8.43 20.12
C VAL A 136 5.49 -9.29 18.87
N THR A 137 5.71 -10.61 18.99
CA THR A 137 5.48 -11.53 17.87
C THR A 137 3.98 -11.71 17.62
N LEU A 138 3.49 -11.21 16.49
CA LEU A 138 2.08 -11.24 16.12
C LEU A 138 1.74 -12.47 15.25
N ARG A 139 0.82 -13.30 15.74
CA ARG A 139 0.15 -14.35 14.97
C ARG A 139 -1.29 -13.94 14.67
N TYR A 140 -1.62 -13.83 13.40
CA TYR A 140 -2.97 -13.48 12.97
C TYR A 140 -3.49 -14.45 11.92
N ALA A 141 -4.54 -15.19 12.28
CA ALA A 141 -5.29 -16.02 11.35
C ALA A 141 -6.48 -15.19 10.84
N ALA A 142 -6.27 -14.53 9.70
CA ALA A 142 -7.25 -13.59 9.16
C ALA A 142 -8.58 -14.30 8.83
N PRO A 143 -9.72 -13.81 9.35
CA PRO A 143 -11.02 -14.38 9.03
C PRO A 143 -11.37 -14.18 7.55
N PRO A 144 -12.35 -14.92 7.02
CA PRO A 144 -12.90 -14.68 5.69
C PRO A 144 -13.44 -13.26 5.58
N GLN A 145 -13.36 -12.68 4.39
CA GLN A 145 -13.76 -11.31 4.12
C GLN A 145 -15.29 -11.17 4.23
N ARG A 146 -15.76 -10.12 4.91
CA ARG A 146 -17.20 -9.86 5.07
C ARG A 146 -17.79 -9.43 3.72
N ARG A 147 -18.93 -10.03 3.33
CA ARG A 147 -19.65 -9.65 2.09
C ARG A 147 -20.11 -8.18 2.12
N GLY A 148 -19.95 -7.48 1.01
CA GLY A 148 -20.32 -6.08 0.82
C GLY A 148 -19.14 -5.21 0.37
N LEU A 149 -19.22 -3.90 0.59
CA LEU A 149 -18.17 -2.96 0.22
C LEU A 149 -16.95 -3.14 1.15
N VAL A 150 -15.82 -3.54 0.59
CA VAL A 150 -14.59 -3.85 1.34
C VAL A 150 -13.45 -2.88 1.08
N ALA A 151 -13.51 -2.11 -0.01
CA ALA A 151 -12.65 -0.96 -0.24
C ALA A 151 -13.42 0.13 -0.98
N LEU A 152 -13.10 1.38 -0.69
CA LEU A 152 -13.65 2.56 -1.34
C LEU A 152 -12.52 3.58 -1.45
N VAL A 153 -12.34 4.12 -2.64
CA VAL A 153 -11.42 5.23 -2.92
C VAL A 153 -12.29 6.38 -3.43
N PRO A 154 -12.59 7.37 -2.57
CA PRO A 154 -13.28 8.58 -2.99
C PRO A 154 -12.51 9.31 -4.12
N PRO A 155 -13.21 10.01 -5.02
CA PRO A 155 -12.57 10.79 -6.07
C PRO A 155 -11.76 11.95 -5.46
N PRO A 156 -10.64 12.35 -6.09
CA PRO A 156 -9.96 13.60 -5.74
C PRO A 156 -10.83 14.82 -6.06
N PRO A 157 -10.48 16.03 -5.59
CA PRO A 157 -11.15 17.26 -6.00
C PRO A 157 -11.08 17.45 -7.51
N VAL A 158 -12.19 17.91 -8.11
CA VAL A 158 -12.32 18.12 -9.57
C VAL A 158 -12.89 19.52 -9.88
N ALA A 159 -12.64 20.02 -11.08
CA ALA A 159 -13.26 21.27 -11.53
C ALA A 159 -14.74 21.07 -11.91
N PRO A 160 -15.59 22.11 -11.82
CA PRO A 160 -16.94 22.06 -12.36
C PRO A 160 -16.93 21.64 -13.84
N GLY A 161 -17.84 20.74 -14.21
CA GLY A 161 -17.95 20.14 -15.53
C GLY A 161 -17.05 18.91 -15.75
N GLN A 162 -16.05 18.65 -14.90
CA GLN A 162 -15.15 17.52 -15.08
C GLN A 162 -15.76 16.18 -14.66
N ARG A 163 -15.24 15.12 -15.31
CA ARG A 163 -15.52 13.73 -14.93
C ARG A 163 -14.70 13.33 -13.71
N PHE A 164 -15.27 12.49 -12.87
CA PHE A 164 -14.58 11.83 -11.77
C PHE A 164 -14.83 10.32 -11.81
N ALA A 165 -13.97 9.55 -11.15
CA ALA A 165 -14.09 8.12 -11.00
C ALA A 165 -14.06 7.73 -9.52
N VAL A 166 -14.92 6.78 -9.14
CA VAL A 166 -15.01 6.19 -7.81
C VAL A 166 -14.55 4.74 -7.95
N ALA A 167 -13.42 4.41 -7.34
CA ALA A 167 -12.96 3.02 -7.30
C ALA A 167 -13.44 2.36 -6.01
N ALA A 168 -13.95 1.14 -6.12
CA ALA A 168 -14.41 0.35 -5.00
C ALA A 168 -14.07 -1.12 -5.20
N ARG A 169 -14.12 -1.89 -4.11
CA ARG A 169 -14.04 -3.35 -4.15
C ARG A 169 -15.20 -3.93 -3.36
N VAL A 170 -15.92 -4.86 -3.98
CA VAL A 170 -17.15 -5.46 -3.45
C VAL A 170 -16.96 -6.96 -3.33
N GLU A 171 -17.06 -7.47 -2.11
CA GLU A 171 -17.02 -8.89 -1.80
C GLU A 171 -18.42 -9.50 -1.92
N GLY A 172 -18.54 -10.64 -2.62
CA GLY A 172 -19.82 -11.34 -2.84
C GLY A 172 -20.57 -10.95 -4.12
N GLY A 173 -19.95 -10.16 -5.01
CA GLY A 173 -20.42 -9.97 -6.39
C GLY A 173 -21.65 -9.06 -6.58
N ALA A 174 -22.08 -8.34 -5.54
CA ALA A 174 -23.20 -7.39 -5.66
C ALA A 174 -22.88 -6.26 -6.64
N ALA A 175 -23.82 -5.95 -7.53
CA ALA A 175 -23.67 -4.83 -8.47
C ALA A 175 -23.64 -3.50 -7.70
N ALA A 176 -22.81 -2.57 -8.16
CA ALA A 176 -22.68 -1.25 -7.56
C ALA A 176 -23.34 -0.20 -8.46
N THR A 177 -24.07 0.73 -7.85
CA THR A 177 -24.77 1.83 -8.50
C THR A 177 -24.36 3.13 -7.84
N LEU A 178 -23.85 4.09 -8.61
CA LEU A 178 -23.54 5.43 -8.15
C LEU A 178 -24.78 6.31 -8.32
N LEU A 179 -25.21 6.96 -7.25
CA LEU A 179 -26.33 7.89 -7.23
C LEU A 179 -25.83 9.31 -6.96
N ASP A 180 -26.41 10.29 -7.64
CA ASP A 180 -26.18 11.71 -7.36
C ASP A 180 -26.86 12.15 -6.04
N PRO A 181 -26.58 13.35 -5.53
CA PRO A 181 -27.23 13.87 -4.31
C PRO A 181 -28.76 13.96 -4.38
N ALA A 182 -29.35 13.96 -5.58
CA ALA A 182 -30.80 13.94 -5.80
C ALA A 182 -31.36 12.50 -5.92
N GLY A 183 -30.53 11.47 -5.74
CA GLY A 183 -30.92 10.06 -5.79
C GLY A 183 -31.01 9.49 -7.21
N ARG A 184 -30.57 10.20 -8.25
CA ARG A 184 -30.59 9.71 -9.63
C ARG A 184 -29.39 8.82 -9.91
N ILE A 185 -29.60 7.79 -10.71
CA ILE A 185 -28.54 6.87 -11.13
C ILE A 185 -27.60 7.58 -12.11
N VAL A 186 -26.31 7.58 -11.77
CA VAL A 186 -25.23 8.17 -12.58
C VAL A 186 -24.50 7.09 -13.36
N ASP A 187 -24.14 5.99 -12.69
CA ASP A 187 -23.45 4.86 -13.32
C ASP A 187 -23.76 3.57 -12.56
N THR A 188 -23.68 2.44 -13.25
CA THR A 188 -23.86 1.11 -12.66
C THR A 188 -22.82 0.17 -13.23
N ALA A 189 -22.13 -0.55 -12.35
CA ALA A 189 -21.11 -1.51 -12.74
C ALA A 189 -21.20 -2.79 -11.91
N ARG A 190 -20.95 -3.93 -12.56
CA ARG A 190 -20.78 -5.21 -11.88
C ARG A 190 -19.32 -5.38 -11.47
N PRO A 191 -19.04 -5.95 -10.28
CA PRO A 191 -17.67 -6.23 -9.88
C PRO A 191 -16.98 -7.18 -10.86
N ALA A 192 -15.70 -6.95 -11.12
CA ALA A 192 -14.84 -7.89 -11.83
C ALA A 192 -14.54 -9.13 -10.97
N ALA A 193 -13.80 -10.09 -11.51
CA ALA A 193 -13.47 -11.35 -10.82
C ALA A 193 -12.72 -11.15 -9.49
N ASP A 194 -11.97 -10.07 -9.35
CA ASP A 194 -11.26 -9.67 -8.13
C ASP A 194 -12.12 -8.79 -7.18
N GLY A 195 -13.39 -8.59 -7.52
CA GLY A 195 -14.33 -7.73 -6.81
C GLY A 195 -14.16 -6.24 -7.12
N SER A 196 -13.23 -5.84 -7.98
CA SER A 196 -13.01 -4.42 -8.31
C SER A 196 -14.17 -3.85 -9.13
N VAL A 197 -14.52 -2.60 -8.85
CA VAL A 197 -15.52 -1.85 -9.60
C VAL A 197 -15.10 -0.39 -9.68
N VAL A 198 -15.30 0.20 -10.86
CA VAL A 198 -15.06 1.63 -11.09
C VAL A 198 -16.35 2.23 -11.63
N LEU A 199 -16.82 3.30 -10.98
CA LEU A 199 -18.01 4.05 -11.38
C LEU A 199 -17.62 5.47 -11.73
N HIS A 200 -18.23 6.02 -12.75
CA HIS A 200 -17.92 7.36 -13.24
C HIS A 200 -19.06 8.34 -12.98
N GLY A 201 -18.73 9.62 -12.81
CA GLY A 201 -19.70 10.69 -12.66
C GLY A 201 -19.18 12.02 -13.20
N THR A 202 -20.05 13.03 -13.22
CA THR A 202 -19.69 14.40 -13.63
C THR A 202 -20.01 15.39 -12.52
N ALA A 203 -19.06 16.25 -12.20
CA ALA A 203 -19.19 17.24 -11.14
C ALA A 203 -19.81 18.53 -11.70
N ARG A 204 -21.14 18.66 -11.67
CA ARG A 204 -21.83 19.76 -12.39
C ARG A 204 -21.75 21.11 -11.69
N VAL A 205 -21.70 21.11 -10.35
CA VAL A 205 -21.85 22.32 -9.53
C VAL A 205 -20.63 22.44 -8.62
N ALA A 206 -20.10 23.66 -8.48
CA ALA A 206 -19.05 23.95 -7.51
C ALA A 206 -19.55 23.77 -6.07
N GLY A 207 -18.71 23.21 -5.20
CA GLY A 207 -19.01 22.98 -3.79
C GLY A 207 -18.80 21.52 -3.36
N GLU A 208 -19.31 21.23 -2.17
CA GLU A 208 -19.27 19.91 -1.54
C GLU A 208 -20.52 19.12 -1.92
N ALA A 209 -20.35 17.90 -2.44
CA ALA A 209 -21.44 17.01 -2.81
C ALA A 209 -21.23 15.62 -2.21
N LEU A 210 -22.33 14.97 -1.81
CA LEU A 210 -22.30 13.61 -1.30
C LEU A 210 -23.03 12.69 -2.26
N PHE A 211 -22.28 11.94 -3.05
CA PHE A 211 -22.82 10.87 -3.88
C PHE A 211 -23.10 9.64 -3.02
N THR A 212 -23.98 8.75 -3.48
CA THR A 212 -24.28 7.50 -2.79
C THR A 212 -23.91 6.31 -3.66
N LEU A 213 -22.96 5.50 -3.22
CA LEU A 213 -22.68 4.19 -3.81
C LEU A 213 -23.61 3.15 -3.18
N ARG A 214 -24.60 2.69 -3.92
CA ARG A 214 -25.57 1.67 -3.50
C ARG A 214 -25.22 0.32 -4.12
N LEU A 215 -25.14 -0.71 -3.28
CA LEU A 215 -25.00 -2.10 -3.70
C LEU A 215 -26.38 -2.72 -3.93
N SER A 216 -26.45 -3.73 -4.80
CA SER A 216 -27.68 -4.49 -5.08
C SER A 216 -28.22 -5.27 -3.88
N ASP A 217 -27.41 -5.48 -2.83
CA ASP A 217 -27.82 -6.07 -1.55
C ASP A 217 -28.48 -5.06 -0.59
N GLY A 218 -28.69 -3.82 -1.03
CA GLY A 218 -29.34 -2.73 -0.28
C GLY A 218 -28.39 -1.89 0.56
N LYS A 219 -27.11 -2.26 0.70
CA LYS A 219 -26.13 -1.47 1.44
C LYS A 219 -25.72 -0.23 0.67
N SER A 220 -25.52 0.88 1.37
CA SER A 220 -25.09 2.15 0.77
C SER A 220 -23.86 2.73 1.46
N ALA A 221 -23.06 3.46 0.68
CA ALA A 221 -21.89 4.20 1.14
C ALA A 221 -21.93 5.62 0.62
N ALA A 222 -21.63 6.58 1.49
CA ALA A 222 -21.44 7.96 1.07
C ALA A 222 -20.10 8.08 0.32
N VAL A 223 -20.10 8.82 -0.79
CA VAL A 223 -18.91 9.11 -1.60
C VAL A 223 -18.77 10.63 -1.66
N PRO A 224 -17.87 11.22 -0.85
CA PRO A 224 -17.66 12.67 -0.85
C PRO A 224 -16.98 13.11 -2.15
N LEU A 225 -17.45 14.21 -2.71
CA LEU A 225 -16.86 14.88 -3.85
C LEU A 225 -16.72 16.37 -3.54
N VAL A 226 -15.53 16.90 -3.78
CA VAL A 226 -15.24 18.33 -3.67
C VAL A 226 -15.07 18.89 -5.08
N THR A 227 -15.89 19.85 -5.45
CA THR A 227 -15.85 20.50 -6.75
C THR A 227 -15.41 21.95 -6.57
N GLY A 228 -14.30 22.36 -7.18
CA GLY A 228 -13.75 23.69 -6.94
C GLY A 228 -12.76 24.13 -8.01
N ALA A 229 -12.16 25.31 -7.86
CA ALA A 229 -11.11 25.78 -8.75
C ALA A 229 -9.87 24.89 -8.59
N VAL A 230 -9.71 23.91 -9.47
CA VAL A 230 -8.48 23.12 -9.62
C VAL A 230 -7.64 23.80 -10.68
N ALA A 231 -6.36 24.05 -10.39
CA ALA A 231 -5.45 24.58 -11.40
C ALA A 231 -5.43 23.61 -12.60
N PRO A 232 -5.74 24.07 -13.82
CA PRO A 232 -5.83 23.19 -14.97
C PRO A 232 -4.46 22.57 -15.24
N ALA A 233 -4.45 21.26 -15.53
CA ALA A 233 -3.22 20.61 -15.97
C ALA A 233 -2.70 21.29 -17.23
N ARG A 234 -1.40 21.54 -17.29
CA ARG A 234 -0.77 22.21 -18.43
C ARG A 234 -0.24 21.17 -19.40
N ALA A 235 -0.75 21.17 -20.62
CA ALA A 235 -0.31 20.26 -21.67
C ALA A 235 0.46 21.00 -22.77
N LEU A 236 1.40 20.31 -23.38
CA LEU A 236 2.09 20.74 -24.59
C LEU A 236 1.84 19.72 -25.70
N ILE A 237 1.19 20.13 -26.78
CA ILE A 237 0.94 19.28 -27.95
C ILE A 237 1.87 19.73 -29.07
N LEU A 238 2.82 18.89 -29.46
CA LEU A 238 3.76 19.20 -30.56
C LEU A 238 3.55 18.21 -31.71
N ALA A 239 3.05 18.70 -32.83
CA ALA A 239 2.75 17.88 -34.00
C ALA A 239 3.75 18.12 -35.13
N GLY A 240 4.28 17.03 -35.69
CA GLY A 240 5.22 17.06 -36.82
C GLY A 240 4.56 17.34 -38.17
N ALA A 241 3.23 17.31 -38.23
CA ALA A 241 2.45 17.73 -39.39
C ALA A 241 1.02 18.10 -38.96
N PRO A 242 0.28 18.90 -39.76
CA PRO A 242 -1.15 19.10 -39.55
C PRO A 242 -1.91 17.79 -39.77
N GLY A 243 -2.95 17.55 -38.97
CA GLY A 243 -3.77 16.36 -39.12
C GLY A 243 -5.01 16.36 -38.21
N PRO A 244 -5.99 15.48 -38.49
CA PRO A 244 -7.23 15.41 -37.72
C PRO A 244 -6.96 15.10 -36.24
N GLU A 245 -5.98 14.26 -35.93
CA GLU A 245 -5.68 13.95 -34.53
C GLU A 245 -5.34 15.20 -33.72
N VAL A 246 -4.51 16.09 -34.24
CA VAL A 246 -4.10 17.30 -33.51
C VAL A 246 -5.32 18.17 -33.19
N LYS A 247 -6.27 18.28 -34.13
CA LYS A 247 -7.55 18.98 -33.91
C LYS A 247 -8.33 18.35 -32.76
N PHE A 248 -8.48 17.02 -32.74
CA PHE A 248 -9.28 16.33 -31.73
C PHE A 248 -8.58 16.20 -30.37
N LEU A 249 -7.24 16.18 -30.33
CA LEU A 249 -6.45 16.34 -29.10
C LEU A 249 -6.63 17.72 -28.49
N ARG A 250 -6.61 18.79 -29.29
CA ARG A 250 -6.90 20.15 -28.81
C ARG A 250 -8.30 20.27 -28.24
N ARG A 251 -9.29 19.69 -28.94
CA ARG A 251 -10.68 19.65 -28.48
C ARG A 251 -10.79 18.86 -27.17
N TRP A 252 -10.20 17.67 -27.10
CA TRP A 252 -10.17 16.88 -25.86
C TRP A 252 -9.54 17.66 -24.71
N ALA A 253 -8.41 18.33 -24.93
CA ALA A 253 -7.76 19.11 -23.88
C ALA A 253 -8.67 20.23 -23.37
N ALA A 254 -9.34 20.95 -24.26
CA ALA A 254 -10.32 21.96 -23.88
C ALA A 254 -11.50 21.36 -23.08
N ASP A 255 -12.08 20.27 -23.57
CA ASP A 255 -13.21 19.57 -22.93
C ASP A 255 -12.81 18.98 -21.55
N ALA A 256 -11.56 18.55 -21.41
CA ALA A 256 -11.01 18.03 -20.17
C ALA A 256 -10.53 19.13 -19.20
N GLY A 257 -10.64 20.41 -19.56
CA GLY A 257 -10.13 21.53 -18.73
C GLY A 257 -8.60 21.54 -18.61
N VAL A 258 -7.90 21.00 -19.61
CA VAL A 258 -6.44 20.99 -19.71
C VAL A 258 -6.00 22.22 -20.49
N ALA A 259 -5.15 23.04 -19.89
CA ALA A 259 -4.55 24.22 -20.54
C ALA A 259 -3.47 23.76 -21.53
N ALA A 260 -3.86 23.51 -22.78
CA ALA A 260 -2.97 23.02 -23.82
C ALA A 260 -2.38 24.13 -24.68
N GLN A 261 -1.05 24.20 -24.74
CA GLN A 261 -0.33 24.91 -25.79
C GLN A 261 -0.06 23.95 -26.95
N THR A 262 -0.29 24.40 -28.18
CA THR A 262 -0.08 23.56 -29.37
C THR A 262 0.89 24.21 -30.33
N GLN A 263 1.84 23.42 -30.84
CA GLN A 263 2.71 23.77 -31.94
C GLN A 263 2.58 22.72 -33.06
N VAL A 264 2.50 23.17 -34.31
CA VAL A 264 2.35 22.30 -35.48
C VAL A 264 3.37 22.68 -36.54
N ALA A 265 4.23 21.75 -36.93
CA ALA A 265 5.09 21.96 -38.09
C ALA A 265 4.25 21.91 -39.39
N VAL A 266 4.43 22.88 -40.28
CA VAL A 266 3.68 22.98 -41.56
C VAL A 266 4.55 22.76 -42.80
N GLY A 267 5.83 22.43 -42.61
CA GLY A 267 6.80 22.23 -43.67
C GLY A 267 7.64 23.48 -43.96
N GLY A 268 8.77 23.32 -44.66
CA GLY A 268 9.67 24.44 -45.00
C GLY A 268 10.35 25.12 -43.80
N GLY A 269 10.48 24.41 -42.67
CA GLY A 269 11.00 24.98 -41.42
C GLY A 269 10.00 25.86 -40.66
N LEU A 270 8.79 26.05 -41.18
CA LEU A 270 7.75 26.84 -40.54
C LEU A 270 6.99 26.03 -39.49
N THR A 271 6.65 26.69 -38.39
CA THR A 271 5.81 26.14 -37.32
C THR A 271 4.68 27.13 -37.00
N LEU A 272 3.48 26.61 -36.77
CA LEU A 272 2.35 27.36 -36.24
C LEU A 272 2.30 27.17 -34.72
N GLY A 273 2.08 28.26 -34.00
CA GLY A 273 2.08 28.29 -32.55
C GLY A 273 3.46 28.63 -31.97
N GLU A 274 3.45 29.20 -30.77
CA GLU A 274 4.68 29.64 -30.10
C GLU A 274 5.43 28.43 -29.50
N PRO A 275 6.77 28.39 -29.60
CA PRO A 275 7.56 27.39 -28.91
C PRO A 275 7.45 27.58 -27.38
N PRO A 276 7.52 26.50 -26.59
CA PRO A 276 7.51 26.63 -25.14
C PRO A 276 8.80 27.31 -24.66
N ALA A 277 8.67 28.31 -23.78
CA ALA A 277 9.83 28.93 -23.13
C ALA A 277 10.62 27.92 -22.25
N SER A 278 9.92 26.95 -21.66
CA SER A 278 10.50 25.84 -20.90
C SER A 278 9.53 24.67 -20.82
N TYR A 279 10.05 23.44 -20.93
CA TYR A 279 9.24 22.23 -20.76
C TYR A 279 8.85 21.96 -19.29
N ALA A 280 9.61 22.48 -18.31
CA ALA A 280 9.39 22.18 -16.90
C ALA A 280 8.05 22.69 -16.35
N GLY A 281 7.43 23.67 -17.02
CA GLY A 281 6.14 24.23 -16.65
C GLY A 281 4.92 23.39 -17.07
N TYR A 282 5.10 22.33 -17.85
CA TYR A 282 4.00 21.47 -18.30
C TYR A 282 3.95 20.17 -17.50
N ASP A 283 2.74 19.65 -17.33
CA ASP A 283 2.47 18.38 -16.66
C ASP A 283 2.59 17.21 -17.64
N ILE A 284 2.24 17.43 -18.91
CA ILE A 284 2.34 16.44 -19.97
C ILE A 284 2.72 17.07 -21.32
N ALA A 285 3.58 16.41 -22.07
CA ALA A 285 3.85 16.71 -23.47
C ALA A 285 3.39 15.54 -24.35
N ILE A 286 2.62 15.82 -25.40
CA ILE A 286 2.16 14.85 -26.41
C ILE A 286 2.79 15.20 -27.75
N LEU A 287 3.56 14.28 -28.30
CA LEU A 287 4.27 14.43 -29.57
C LEU A 287 3.94 13.28 -30.52
N ASP A 288 4.18 13.46 -31.80
CA ASP A 288 4.31 12.34 -32.75
C ASP A 288 5.79 12.00 -33.02
N ASP A 289 6.02 10.84 -33.63
CA ASP A 289 7.34 10.33 -33.98
C ASP A 289 8.12 11.27 -34.91
N ARG A 290 7.41 11.98 -35.81
CA ARG A 290 8.00 12.95 -36.74
C ARG A 290 8.54 14.16 -35.99
N MET A 291 7.75 14.70 -35.07
CA MET A 291 8.20 15.78 -34.19
C MET A 291 9.38 15.32 -33.33
N TRP A 292 9.30 14.13 -32.72
CA TRP A 292 10.40 13.59 -31.93
C TRP A 292 11.71 13.47 -32.73
N ALA A 293 11.63 12.99 -33.97
CA ALA A 293 12.77 12.89 -34.88
C ALA A 293 13.30 14.27 -35.32
N GLY A 294 12.41 15.23 -35.54
CA GLY A 294 12.74 16.61 -35.92
C GLY A 294 13.36 17.45 -34.80
N LEU A 295 13.20 17.05 -33.53
CA LEU A 295 13.83 17.74 -32.42
C LEU A 295 15.36 17.57 -32.44
N GLY A 296 16.08 18.70 -32.38
CA GLY A 296 17.52 18.72 -32.18
C GLY A 296 17.94 18.08 -30.84
N TYR A 297 19.24 17.82 -30.68
CA TYR A 297 19.79 17.20 -29.47
C TYR A 297 19.45 18.00 -28.21
N GLY A 298 19.59 19.33 -28.25
CA GLY A 298 19.29 20.21 -27.11
C GLY A 298 17.84 20.14 -26.65
N ALA A 299 16.88 20.21 -27.58
CA ALA A 299 15.46 20.12 -27.25
C ALA A 299 15.09 18.74 -26.67
N ARG A 300 15.63 17.66 -27.23
CA ARG A 300 15.46 16.30 -26.67
C ARG A 300 16.07 16.18 -25.27
N ALA A 301 17.23 16.78 -25.02
CA ALA A 301 17.85 16.79 -23.69
C ALA A 301 17.02 17.59 -22.67
N ALA A 302 16.49 18.75 -23.05
CA ALA A 302 15.62 19.58 -22.21
C ALA A 302 14.29 18.87 -21.88
N LEU A 303 13.66 18.22 -22.87
CA LEU A 303 12.50 17.35 -22.65
C LEU A 303 12.85 16.20 -21.70
N ALA A 304 13.97 15.51 -21.91
CA ALA A 304 14.42 14.45 -21.02
C ALA A 304 14.62 14.93 -19.58
N GLN A 305 15.17 16.12 -19.39
CA GLN A 305 15.35 16.73 -18.07
C GLN A 305 14.01 17.05 -17.40
N ALA A 306 13.06 17.66 -18.13
CA ALA A 306 11.72 17.94 -17.62
C ALA A 306 10.97 16.64 -17.25
N VAL A 307 11.10 15.58 -18.04
CA VAL A 307 10.55 14.25 -17.73
C VAL A 307 11.19 13.71 -16.45
N ARG A 308 12.52 13.72 -16.33
CA ARG A 308 13.18 13.29 -15.07
C ARG A 308 12.72 14.11 -13.86
N GLY A 309 12.36 15.37 -14.06
CA GLY A 309 11.81 16.27 -13.04
C GLY A 309 10.34 16.01 -12.65
N GLY A 310 9.60 15.19 -13.40
CA GLY A 310 8.21 14.83 -13.08
C GLY A 310 7.21 15.02 -14.21
N MET A 311 7.59 15.63 -15.34
CA MET A 311 6.70 15.78 -16.49
C MET A 311 6.40 14.43 -17.15
N GLY A 312 5.18 14.27 -17.67
CA GLY A 312 4.81 13.17 -18.55
C GLY A 312 5.20 13.42 -20.01
N LEU A 313 5.68 12.41 -20.72
CA LEU A 313 5.94 12.46 -22.16
C LEU A 313 5.18 11.35 -22.88
N VAL A 314 4.36 11.69 -23.85
CA VAL A 314 3.66 10.75 -24.73
C VAL A 314 4.19 10.94 -26.14
N VAL A 315 4.64 9.86 -26.79
CA VAL A 315 5.01 9.88 -28.20
C VAL A 315 4.12 8.91 -28.98
N ARG A 316 3.35 9.46 -29.93
CA ARG A 316 2.53 8.73 -30.88
C ARG A 316 3.42 8.20 -32.00
N VAL A 317 3.46 6.90 -32.17
CA VAL A 317 4.17 6.25 -33.27
C VAL A 317 3.18 6.12 -34.42
N THR A 318 3.31 7.02 -35.40
CA THR A 318 2.36 7.17 -36.51
C THR A 318 2.87 6.60 -37.84
N GLY A 319 4.14 6.22 -37.91
CA GLY A 319 4.74 5.59 -39.07
C GLY A 319 5.87 4.63 -38.72
N PRO A 320 6.55 4.06 -39.74
CA PRO A 320 7.66 3.15 -39.52
C PRO A 320 8.80 3.83 -38.78
N VAL A 321 9.26 3.19 -37.69
CA VAL A 321 10.44 3.62 -36.93
C VAL A 321 11.61 2.68 -37.18
N ALA A 322 12.83 3.22 -37.11
CA ALA A 322 14.04 2.43 -37.29
C ALA A 322 14.16 1.29 -36.26
N LYS A 323 14.85 0.20 -36.63
CA LYS A 323 15.13 -0.89 -35.69
C LYS A 323 15.91 -0.37 -34.48
N GLY A 324 15.43 -0.69 -33.28
CA GLY A 324 16.04 -0.20 -32.03
C GLY A 324 15.67 1.24 -31.66
N TRP A 325 14.69 1.84 -32.36
CA TRP A 325 14.15 3.14 -31.97
C TRP A 325 13.61 3.09 -30.54
N GLN A 326 13.91 4.14 -29.78
CA GLN A 326 13.53 4.25 -28.38
C GLN A 326 13.35 5.71 -27.99
N VAL A 327 12.47 5.95 -27.03
CA VAL A 327 12.27 7.26 -26.40
C VAL A 327 12.56 7.11 -24.92
N LEU A 328 13.65 7.72 -24.46
CA LEU A 328 14.08 7.70 -23.05
C LEU A 328 14.13 6.29 -22.44
N GLY A 329 14.64 5.31 -23.20
CA GLY A 329 14.73 3.92 -22.77
C GLY A 329 13.47 3.09 -23.00
N LEU A 330 12.39 3.68 -23.52
CA LEU A 330 11.21 2.94 -23.94
C LEU A 330 11.38 2.51 -25.40
N ALA A 331 11.78 1.25 -25.59
CA ALA A 331 12.10 0.71 -26.91
C ALA A 331 10.85 0.22 -27.65
N THR A 332 10.91 0.31 -28.98
CA THR A 332 9.96 -0.31 -29.91
C THR A 332 10.56 -1.53 -30.60
N GLY A 333 9.71 -2.48 -30.98
CA GLY A 333 10.08 -3.60 -31.83
C GLY A 333 8.94 -4.03 -32.75
N GLY A 334 9.08 -5.20 -33.36
CA GLY A 334 8.04 -5.79 -34.21
C GLY A 334 7.92 -5.12 -35.58
N SER A 335 6.74 -5.26 -36.20
CA SER A 335 6.45 -4.77 -37.55
C SER A 335 5.84 -3.36 -37.52
N SER A 336 5.97 -2.63 -38.63
CA SER A 336 5.26 -1.36 -38.85
C SER A 336 3.99 -1.53 -39.71
N ALA A 337 3.52 -2.78 -39.87
CA ALA A 337 2.26 -3.04 -40.57
C ALA A 337 1.08 -2.41 -39.82
N VAL A 338 0.16 -1.81 -40.57
CA VAL A 338 -1.10 -1.30 -40.04
C VAL A 338 -2.05 -2.48 -39.86
N VAL A 339 -2.59 -2.63 -38.66
CA VAL A 339 -3.50 -3.73 -38.29
C VAL A 339 -4.74 -3.18 -37.58
N PRO A 340 -5.90 -3.86 -37.72
CA PRO A 340 -7.13 -3.42 -37.09
C PRO A 340 -7.08 -3.57 -35.56
N LEU A 341 -7.71 -2.63 -34.88
CA LEU A 341 -7.87 -2.54 -33.44
C LEU A 341 -9.34 -2.32 -33.11
N ARG A 342 -9.87 -3.12 -32.18
CA ARG A 342 -11.22 -2.96 -31.65
C ARG A 342 -11.14 -2.66 -30.17
N LEU A 343 -11.85 -1.62 -29.74
CA LEU A 343 -11.94 -1.23 -28.35
C LEU A 343 -13.05 -2.00 -27.63
N PRO A 344 -12.93 -2.22 -26.32
CA PRO A 344 -14.05 -2.69 -25.52
C PRO A 344 -15.21 -1.68 -25.60
N PRO A 345 -16.46 -2.14 -25.45
CA PRO A 345 -17.60 -1.24 -25.40
C PRO A 345 -17.44 -0.22 -24.27
N ALA A 346 -17.80 1.03 -24.53
CA ALA A 346 -17.61 2.13 -23.58
C ALA A 346 -18.43 1.98 -22.30
N ALA A 347 -19.52 1.20 -22.31
CA ALA A 347 -20.38 0.95 -21.16
C ALA A 347 -20.94 -0.49 -21.21
N PRO A 348 -21.51 -1.02 -20.11
CA PRO A 348 -22.11 -2.36 -20.11
C PRO A 348 -23.49 -2.42 -20.79
N GLY A 349 -24.10 -1.28 -21.11
CA GLY A 349 -25.43 -1.21 -21.74
C GLY A 349 -25.81 0.22 -22.15
N GLU A 350 -26.83 0.36 -23.00
CA GLU A 350 -27.27 1.67 -23.52
C GLU A 350 -27.74 2.64 -22.42
N ALA A 351 -28.47 2.16 -21.41
CA ALA A 351 -28.88 2.99 -20.29
C ALA A 351 -27.70 3.53 -19.49
N ALA A 352 -26.64 2.72 -19.32
CA ALA A 352 -25.41 3.16 -18.66
C ALA A 352 -24.63 4.15 -19.55
N LEU A 353 -24.62 3.93 -20.87
CA LEU A 353 -24.02 4.86 -21.82
C LEU A 353 -24.75 6.22 -21.84
N ALA A 354 -26.09 6.20 -21.82
CA ALA A 354 -26.92 7.39 -21.78
C ALA A 354 -26.75 8.17 -20.46
N ALA A 355 -26.70 7.49 -19.32
CA ALA A 355 -26.43 8.12 -18.03
C ALA A 355 -25.04 8.78 -17.99
N ARG A 356 -24.02 8.13 -18.58
CA ARG A 356 -22.66 8.68 -18.71
C ARG A 356 -22.60 9.93 -19.58
N ARG A 357 -23.31 9.92 -20.71
CA ARG A 357 -23.40 11.06 -21.64
C ARG A 357 -24.23 12.22 -21.10
N GLY A 358 -25.22 11.90 -20.25
CA GLY A 358 -26.21 12.87 -19.79
C GLY A 358 -27.10 13.37 -20.93
N PRO A 359 -27.86 14.46 -20.72
CA PRO A 359 -28.81 14.98 -21.71
C PRO A 359 -28.15 15.61 -22.95
N GLY A 360 -26.82 15.57 -23.06
CA GLY A 360 -26.05 16.34 -24.04
C GLY A 360 -25.96 17.82 -23.69
N THR A 361 -25.26 18.57 -24.52
CA THR A 361 -25.18 20.04 -24.47
C THR A 361 -25.71 20.62 -25.77
N ARG A 362 -25.89 21.95 -25.85
CA ARG A 362 -26.30 22.62 -27.09
C ARG A 362 -25.35 22.30 -28.26
N ASP A 363 -24.05 22.19 -27.97
CA ASP A 363 -23.01 21.98 -28.98
C ASP A 363 -22.65 20.49 -29.18
N ALA A 364 -23.19 19.60 -28.34
CA ALA A 364 -23.11 18.15 -28.47
C ALA A 364 -24.42 17.50 -27.98
N PRO A 365 -25.50 17.56 -28.78
CA PRO A 365 -26.79 16.97 -28.42
C PRO A 365 -26.69 15.46 -28.25
N ALA A 366 -27.45 14.90 -27.29
CA ALA A 366 -27.47 13.46 -27.06
C ALA A 366 -27.93 12.65 -28.29
N SER A 367 -28.69 13.27 -29.21
CA SER A 367 -29.18 12.65 -30.45
C SER A 367 -28.10 12.38 -31.51
N ILE A 368 -26.91 12.97 -31.38
CA ILE A 368 -25.78 12.77 -32.31
C ILE A 368 -24.81 11.69 -31.80
N ALA A 369 -25.01 11.19 -30.57
CA ALA A 369 -24.11 10.23 -29.96
C ALA A 369 -24.41 8.80 -30.45
N ALA A 370 -23.37 8.07 -30.86
CA ALA A 370 -23.53 6.73 -31.45
C ALA A 370 -24.04 5.70 -30.42
N PRO A 371 -24.94 4.78 -30.76
CA PRO A 371 -25.39 3.69 -29.90
C PRO A 371 -24.26 2.82 -29.34
N LEU A 372 -24.60 2.01 -28.34
CA LEU A 372 -23.67 1.04 -27.78
C LEU A 372 -23.36 -0.05 -28.82
N GLY A 373 -22.10 -0.18 -29.23
CA GLY A 373 -21.65 -1.22 -30.17
C GLY A 373 -21.22 -0.71 -31.55
N GLU A 374 -21.49 0.57 -31.87
CA GLU A 374 -21.05 1.22 -33.11
C GLU A 374 -19.67 1.90 -32.96
N VAL A 375 -18.81 1.38 -32.09
CA VAL A 375 -17.43 1.87 -32.02
C VAL A 375 -16.73 1.45 -33.32
N PRO A 376 -16.27 2.41 -34.15
CA PRO A 376 -15.64 2.07 -35.42
C PRO A 376 -14.41 1.20 -35.18
N GLU A 377 -14.10 0.34 -36.15
CA GLU A 377 -12.81 -0.32 -36.17
C GLU A 377 -11.72 0.75 -36.35
N LEU A 378 -10.71 0.70 -35.49
CA LEU A 378 -9.57 1.60 -35.51
C LEU A 378 -8.35 0.89 -36.09
N THR A 379 -7.28 1.62 -36.30
CA THR A 379 -6.02 1.09 -36.81
C THR A 379 -4.86 1.42 -35.90
N ARG A 380 -3.95 0.46 -35.76
CA ARG A 380 -2.69 0.64 -35.04
C ARG A 380 -1.52 0.11 -35.84
N LEU A 381 -0.31 0.53 -35.49
CA LEU A 381 0.88 -0.19 -35.91
C LEU A 381 1.03 -1.50 -35.11
N ALA A 382 1.45 -2.56 -35.81
CA ALA A 382 1.86 -3.84 -35.21
C ALA A 382 3.18 -3.75 -34.43
N THR A 383 3.63 -2.53 -34.12
CA THR A 383 4.83 -2.23 -33.35
C THR A 383 4.63 -2.63 -31.91
N SER A 384 5.54 -3.45 -31.39
CA SER A 384 5.57 -3.81 -29.97
C SER A 384 6.21 -2.68 -29.17
N ILE A 385 5.65 -2.43 -27.99
CA ILE A 385 6.10 -1.38 -27.07
C ILE A 385 6.68 -2.08 -25.84
N GLY A 386 7.90 -1.72 -25.44
CA GLY A 386 8.47 -2.19 -24.18
C GLY A 386 7.77 -1.61 -22.93
N GLY A 387 8.26 -1.93 -21.74
CA GLY A 387 7.74 -1.36 -20.49
C GLY A 387 6.41 -1.96 -20.02
N VAL A 388 5.66 -1.19 -19.23
CA VAL A 388 4.39 -1.59 -18.63
C VAL A 388 3.25 -1.28 -19.61
N PRO A 389 2.43 -2.29 -20.00
CA PRO A 389 1.25 -2.07 -20.84
C PRO A 389 0.27 -1.07 -20.21
N LEU A 390 -0.19 -0.10 -21.00
CA LEU A 390 -1.11 0.96 -20.56
C LEU A 390 -2.54 0.71 -21.04
N LEU A 391 -2.73 0.57 -22.35
CA LEU A 391 -4.02 0.32 -22.98
C LEU A 391 -3.95 -0.91 -23.87
N ARG A 392 -5.05 -1.67 -23.91
CA ARG A 392 -5.16 -2.94 -24.63
C ARG A 392 -6.44 -2.98 -25.46
N ASP A 393 -6.38 -3.65 -26.60
CA ASP A 393 -7.55 -3.97 -27.40
C ASP A 393 -8.40 -5.08 -26.76
N VAL A 394 -9.55 -5.41 -27.35
CA VAL A 394 -10.43 -6.51 -26.88
C VAL A 394 -9.76 -7.89 -26.88
N ARG A 395 -8.66 -8.06 -27.62
CA ARG A 395 -7.85 -9.31 -27.66
C ARG A 395 -6.73 -9.29 -26.61
N GLY A 396 -6.67 -8.25 -25.78
CA GLY A 396 -5.61 -8.06 -24.77
C GLY A 396 -4.29 -7.55 -25.35
N THR A 397 -4.22 -7.22 -26.63
CA THR A 397 -2.99 -6.75 -27.28
C THR A 397 -2.72 -5.30 -26.91
N PRO A 398 -1.54 -4.97 -26.35
CA PRO A 398 -1.24 -3.60 -25.96
C PRO A 398 -1.02 -2.71 -27.18
N PHE A 399 -1.61 -1.51 -27.15
CA PHE A 399 -1.39 -0.45 -28.15
C PHE A 399 -0.85 0.84 -27.52
N ALA A 400 -0.72 0.86 -26.20
CA ALA A 400 0.04 1.87 -25.48
C ALA A 400 0.83 1.20 -24.36
N GLY A 401 2.03 1.70 -24.08
CA GLY A 401 2.91 1.21 -23.02
C GLY A 401 3.74 2.34 -22.44
N TRP A 402 4.14 2.22 -21.18
CA TRP A 402 4.82 3.29 -20.46
C TRP A 402 5.94 2.77 -19.56
N ARG A 403 6.83 3.67 -19.14
CA ARG A 403 7.84 3.41 -18.10
C ARG A 403 8.13 4.66 -17.27
N ASN A 404 8.68 4.45 -16.09
CA ASN A 404 9.24 5.53 -15.28
C ASN A 404 10.58 6.02 -15.86
N VAL A 405 10.81 7.33 -15.78
CA VAL A 405 12.07 8.00 -16.10
C VAL A 405 12.27 9.13 -15.08
N GLY A 406 13.16 8.91 -14.10
CA GLY A 406 13.27 9.82 -12.95
C GLY A 406 11.96 9.87 -12.16
N ARG A 407 11.45 11.09 -11.90
CA ARG A 407 10.14 11.31 -11.25
C ARG A 407 8.96 11.32 -12.23
N GLY A 408 9.22 11.42 -13.53
CA GLY A 408 8.18 11.43 -14.57
C GLY A 408 8.03 10.10 -15.27
N ARG A 409 7.22 10.11 -16.32
CA ARG A 409 6.84 8.91 -17.07
C ARG A 409 6.90 9.19 -18.56
N VAL A 410 7.29 8.19 -19.33
CA VAL A 410 7.24 8.23 -20.80
C VAL A 410 6.33 7.12 -21.29
N ALA A 411 5.49 7.42 -22.27
CA ALA A 411 4.61 6.47 -22.93
C ALA A 411 4.74 6.53 -24.45
N LEU A 412 4.59 5.37 -25.08
CA LEU A 412 4.42 5.23 -26.52
C LEU A 412 2.99 4.78 -26.81
N VAL A 413 2.42 5.30 -27.89
CA VAL A 413 1.06 4.95 -28.36
C VAL A 413 1.15 4.61 -29.85
N THR A 414 0.67 3.43 -30.25
CA THR A 414 0.70 2.97 -31.64
C THR A 414 -0.64 3.09 -32.36
N LEU A 415 -1.66 3.64 -31.69
CA LEU A 415 -2.97 3.95 -32.26
C LEU A 415 -2.86 5.13 -33.25
N LEU A 416 -3.35 4.94 -34.47
CA LEU A 416 -3.17 5.89 -35.57
C LEU A 416 -4.31 6.90 -35.69
N ASP A 417 -5.54 6.42 -35.51
CA ASP A 417 -6.78 7.07 -35.94
C ASP A 417 -7.77 7.25 -34.79
N SER A 418 -7.28 7.61 -33.59
CA SER A 418 -8.17 7.83 -32.44
C SER A 418 -9.24 8.89 -32.72
N PHE A 419 -8.93 9.89 -33.56
CA PHE A 419 -9.89 10.89 -34.03
C PHE A 419 -11.16 10.30 -34.67
N ALA A 420 -11.08 9.10 -35.26
CA ALA A 420 -12.23 8.44 -35.90
C ALA A 420 -13.36 8.19 -34.88
N LEU A 421 -13.03 8.00 -33.61
CA LEU A 421 -14.00 7.91 -32.52
C LEU A 421 -14.77 9.22 -32.35
N ALA A 422 -14.07 10.35 -32.33
CA ALA A 422 -14.70 11.65 -32.17
C ALA A 422 -15.56 12.03 -33.38
N THR A 423 -15.12 11.70 -34.60
CA THR A 423 -15.89 11.97 -35.82
C THR A 423 -17.09 11.05 -36.03
N SER A 424 -17.09 9.86 -35.43
CA SER A 424 -18.18 8.87 -35.51
C SER A 424 -19.19 8.98 -34.36
N GLY A 425 -19.17 10.06 -33.57
CA GLY A 425 -20.10 10.22 -32.43
C GLY A 425 -19.71 9.44 -31.18
N ASN A 426 -18.50 8.86 -31.14
CA ASN A 426 -17.90 8.17 -30.00
C ASN A 426 -16.86 9.05 -29.26
N GLY A 427 -17.14 10.35 -29.12
CA GLY A 427 -16.24 11.31 -28.46
C GLY A 427 -15.86 10.95 -27.01
N ASP A 428 -16.75 10.23 -26.31
CA ASP A 428 -16.46 9.71 -24.97
C ASP A 428 -15.33 8.69 -24.97
N ALA A 429 -15.34 7.75 -25.93
CA ALA A 429 -14.29 6.73 -26.05
C ALA A 429 -12.94 7.36 -26.43
N HIS A 430 -12.97 8.40 -27.27
CA HIS A 430 -11.78 9.22 -27.53
C HIS A 430 -11.25 9.87 -26.25
N ALA A 431 -12.14 10.52 -25.47
CA ALA A 431 -11.76 11.14 -24.22
C ALA A 431 -11.23 10.13 -23.20
N ASP A 432 -11.82 8.94 -23.10
CA ASP A 432 -11.42 7.90 -22.16
C ASP A 432 -9.98 7.40 -22.46
N ILE A 433 -9.61 7.24 -23.74
CA ILE A 433 -8.24 6.89 -24.14
C ILE A 433 -7.25 7.95 -23.65
N TRP A 434 -7.50 9.22 -23.99
CA TRP A 434 -6.57 10.30 -23.70
C TRP A 434 -6.54 10.67 -22.23
N ASN A 435 -7.67 10.54 -21.52
CA ASN A 435 -7.73 10.69 -20.06
C ASN A 435 -6.93 9.58 -19.37
N ALA A 436 -7.07 8.32 -19.79
CA ALA A 436 -6.31 7.21 -19.22
C ALA A 436 -4.79 7.37 -19.45
N ILE A 437 -4.39 7.86 -20.62
CA ILE A 437 -2.99 8.19 -20.91
C ILE A 437 -2.54 9.36 -20.03
N ALA A 438 -3.27 10.46 -20.02
CA ALA A 438 -2.91 11.67 -19.28
C ALA A 438 -2.84 11.42 -17.77
N SER A 439 -3.80 10.70 -17.19
CA SER A 439 -3.82 10.36 -15.76
C SER A 439 -2.67 9.42 -15.36
N THR A 440 -2.22 8.58 -16.29
CA THR A 440 -1.13 7.64 -16.01
C THR A 440 0.24 8.26 -16.24
N VAL A 441 0.39 9.11 -17.24
CA VAL A 441 1.72 9.59 -17.69
C VAL A 441 2.00 11.00 -17.18
N GLY A 442 0.97 11.85 -17.08
CA GLY A 442 1.09 13.23 -16.66
C GLY A 442 1.69 13.37 -15.26
N ARG A 443 2.27 14.54 -15.00
CA ARG A 443 2.74 14.92 -13.66
C ARG A 443 1.58 14.81 -12.69
N GLY A 444 1.77 14.05 -11.61
CA GLY A 444 0.81 14.02 -10.52
C GLY A 444 0.65 15.40 -9.92
N THR A 445 -0.58 15.75 -9.51
CA THR A 445 -0.85 17.01 -8.80
C THR A 445 0.11 17.12 -7.61
N PRO A 446 0.77 18.28 -7.40
CA PRO A 446 1.56 18.49 -6.19
C PRO A 446 0.70 18.13 -4.98
N ALA A 447 1.32 17.48 -3.99
CA ALA A 447 0.62 17.11 -2.78
C ALA A 447 -0.01 18.37 -2.19
N ALA A 448 -1.32 18.32 -1.94
CA ALA A 448 -2.04 19.43 -1.32
C ALA A 448 -1.31 19.88 -0.05
N ASP A 449 -1.30 21.19 0.21
CA ASP A 449 -0.68 21.78 1.39
C ASP A 449 -1.20 21.17 2.70
N ILE A 450 -2.41 20.59 2.64
CA ILE A 450 -3.02 19.81 3.70
C ILE A 450 -3.40 18.43 3.14
N ARG A 451 -2.84 17.38 3.73
CA ARG A 451 -3.16 15.98 3.44
C ARG A 451 -3.99 15.37 4.57
N ILE A 452 -5.10 14.76 4.20
CA ILE A 452 -6.03 14.09 5.11
C ILE A 452 -6.33 12.70 4.54
N ASP A 453 -6.50 11.70 5.40
CA ASP A 453 -6.96 10.39 4.97
C ASP A 453 -8.33 10.53 4.26
N PRO A 454 -8.50 10.03 3.03
CA PRO A 454 -9.74 10.16 2.28
C PRO A 454 -10.95 9.50 2.97
N LEU A 455 -10.72 8.57 3.90
CA LEU A 455 -11.79 7.97 4.71
C LEU A 455 -11.57 8.25 6.20
N ALA A 456 -12.50 8.99 6.80
CA ALA A 456 -12.53 9.31 8.22
C ALA A 456 -13.83 8.84 8.87
N TRP A 457 -13.81 8.51 10.16
CA TRP A 457 -15.00 8.13 10.94
C TRP A 457 -15.09 8.91 12.24
N ALA A 458 -16.31 9.23 12.64
CA ALA A 458 -16.60 9.81 13.95
C ALA A 458 -16.12 8.84 15.06
N GLY A 459 -15.41 9.38 16.05
CA GLY A 459 -14.81 8.64 17.15
C GLY A 459 -13.47 7.97 16.85
N GLU A 460 -12.96 8.04 15.61
CA GLU A 460 -11.63 7.51 15.26
C GLU A 460 -10.61 8.61 14.97
N ARG A 461 -9.34 8.35 15.26
CA ARG A 461 -8.25 9.31 15.01
C ARG A 461 -8.05 9.53 13.50
N VAL A 462 -8.05 10.78 13.07
CA VAL A 462 -7.69 11.23 11.73
C VAL A 462 -6.32 11.93 11.80
N ALA A 463 -5.44 11.62 10.84
CA ALA A 463 -4.19 12.35 10.67
C ALA A 463 -4.37 13.47 9.65
N ILE A 464 -3.97 14.69 10.02
CA ILE A 464 -3.98 15.88 9.17
C ILE A 464 -2.54 16.36 9.09
N CYS A 465 -1.95 16.29 7.90
CA CYS A 465 -0.57 16.72 7.67
C CYS A 465 -0.55 18.00 6.85
N ALA A 466 -0.01 19.08 7.41
CA ALA A 466 0.05 20.39 6.79
C ALA A 466 1.49 20.89 6.68
N THR A 467 1.88 21.38 5.50
CA THR A 467 3.24 21.89 5.23
C THR A 467 3.48 23.29 5.81
N GLY A 468 2.42 24.05 6.13
CA GLY A 468 2.47 25.45 6.58
C GLY A 468 2.29 25.69 8.08
N GLY A 469 2.31 24.65 8.91
CA GLY A 469 2.10 24.76 10.37
C GLY A 469 0.73 24.25 10.84
N PRO A 470 0.39 24.42 12.13
CA PRO A 470 -0.84 23.86 12.71
C PRO A 470 -2.10 24.49 12.09
N VAL A 471 -3.01 23.63 11.64
CA VAL A 471 -4.27 24.04 10.98
C VAL A 471 -5.46 23.71 11.88
N GLY A 472 -6.27 24.71 12.21
CA GLY A 472 -7.53 24.51 12.93
C GLY A 472 -8.56 23.74 12.11
N VAL A 473 -9.34 22.88 12.77
CA VAL A 473 -10.44 22.13 12.17
C VAL A 473 -11.77 22.70 12.65
N VAL A 474 -12.68 22.94 11.71
CA VAL A 474 -14.07 23.34 11.99
C VAL A 474 -14.97 22.13 11.74
N ALA A 475 -15.73 21.74 12.76
CA ALA A 475 -16.72 20.67 12.71
C ALA A 475 -18.07 21.18 12.14
N PRO A 476 -18.99 20.27 11.73
CA PRO A 476 -20.29 20.63 11.15
C PRO A 476 -21.17 21.51 12.05
N ASP A 477 -20.99 21.42 13.36
CA ASP A 477 -21.67 22.21 14.39
C ASP A 477 -21.05 23.61 14.58
N GLY A 478 -19.98 23.93 13.84
CA GLY A 478 -19.22 25.17 13.97
C GLY A 478 -18.11 25.14 15.01
N THR A 479 -17.97 24.04 15.77
CA THR A 479 -16.94 23.92 16.80
C THR A 479 -15.55 23.93 16.16
N ARG A 480 -14.65 24.75 16.71
CA ARG A 480 -13.26 24.87 16.24
C ARG A 480 -12.32 24.13 17.18
N THR A 481 -11.53 23.21 16.64
CA THR A 481 -10.58 22.40 17.39
C THR A 481 -9.20 22.53 16.76
N VAL A 482 -8.17 22.73 17.58
CA VAL A 482 -6.78 22.67 17.14
C VAL A 482 -6.32 21.21 17.21
N PRO A 483 -5.95 20.57 16.09
CA PRO A 483 -5.40 19.22 16.09
C PRO A 483 -4.12 19.12 16.94
N VAL A 484 -3.91 17.96 17.56
CA VAL A 484 -2.75 17.72 18.44
C VAL A 484 -1.53 17.38 17.58
N PRO A 485 -0.46 18.21 17.55
CA PRO A 485 0.71 17.94 16.72
C PRO A 485 1.43 16.66 17.17
N ASP A 486 1.91 15.87 16.21
CA ASP A 486 2.71 14.68 16.46
C ASP A 486 4.21 15.05 16.37
N PRO A 487 4.96 15.03 17.48
CA PRO A 487 6.38 15.40 17.48
C PRO A 487 7.26 14.41 16.69
N ALA A 488 6.79 13.16 16.50
CA ALA A 488 7.52 12.15 15.73
C ALA A 488 7.19 12.20 14.23
N ALA A 489 6.07 12.81 13.84
CA ALA A 489 5.64 12.95 12.46
C ALA A 489 5.62 14.44 12.06
N ALA A 490 6.77 14.94 11.62
CA ALA A 490 6.99 16.35 11.24
C ALA A 490 5.87 16.86 10.29
N GLY A 491 5.15 17.90 10.74
CA GLY A 491 4.07 18.53 9.98
C GLY A 491 2.72 17.80 10.05
N CYS A 492 2.57 16.76 10.86
CA CYS A 492 1.30 16.06 11.07
C CYS A 492 0.70 16.33 12.44
N ALA A 493 -0.62 16.34 12.51
CA ALA A 493 -1.39 16.45 13.72
C ALA A 493 -2.56 15.45 13.74
N ALA A 494 -2.97 15.06 14.94
CA ALA A 494 -4.07 14.13 15.17
C ALA A 494 -5.35 14.89 15.55
N TYR A 495 -6.46 14.48 14.94
CA TYR A 495 -7.79 15.02 15.20
C TYR A 495 -8.77 13.87 15.50
N TRP A 496 -9.69 14.06 16.45
CA TRP A 496 -10.73 13.09 16.81
C TRP A 496 -12.11 13.71 16.58
N PRO A 497 -12.71 13.52 15.39
CA PRO A 497 -14.05 14.04 15.11
C PRO A 497 -15.09 13.38 16.00
N VAL A 498 -15.93 14.18 16.66
CA VAL A 498 -17.08 13.71 17.44
C VAL A 498 -18.31 13.55 16.54
N HIS A 499 -18.52 14.49 15.62
CA HIS A 499 -19.66 14.51 14.71
C HIS A 499 -19.30 13.89 13.35
N ALA A 500 -20.30 13.31 12.69
CA ALA A 500 -20.21 12.93 11.28
C ALA A 500 -20.61 14.12 10.39
N GLY A 501 -20.15 14.12 9.14
CA GLY A 501 -20.43 15.17 8.17
C GLY A 501 -19.19 15.91 7.69
N TRP A 502 -19.42 17.02 6.98
CA TRP A 502 -18.37 17.85 6.42
C TRP A 502 -17.63 18.65 7.50
N HIS A 503 -16.32 18.47 7.52
CA HIS A 503 -15.38 19.26 8.33
C HIS A 503 -14.50 20.08 7.41
N ARG A 504 -13.89 21.14 7.95
CA ARG A 504 -12.90 21.96 7.23
C ARG A 504 -11.61 22.04 8.02
N ALA A 505 -10.50 21.61 7.42
CA ALA A 505 -9.16 21.88 7.91
C ALA A 505 -8.61 23.10 7.17
N GLY A 506 -8.62 24.27 7.82
CA GLY A 506 -8.40 25.55 7.12
C GLY A 506 -9.47 25.75 6.05
N VAL A 507 -9.06 25.79 4.78
CA VAL A 507 -9.99 25.89 3.63
C VAL A 507 -10.30 24.53 2.98
N THR A 508 -9.63 23.45 3.39
CA THR A 508 -9.76 22.13 2.77
C THR A 508 -10.90 21.35 3.41
N PRO A 509 -12.00 21.06 2.68
CA PRO A 509 -13.08 20.25 3.21
C PRO A 509 -12.73 18.76 3.19
N PHE A 510 -13.22 18.03 4.19
CA PHE A 510 -13.15 16.57 4.24
C PHE A 510 -14.39 16.01 4.92
N TYR A 511 -14.81 14.81 4.52
CA TYR A 511 -16.02 14.18 5.05
C TYR A 511 -15.70 13.13 6.11
N VAL A 512 -16.41 13.21 7.24
CA VAL A 512 -16.32 12.23 8.32
C VAL A 512 -17.57 11.34 8.28
N HIS A 513 -17.38 10.04 8.11
CA HIS A 513 -18.46 9.07 8.13
C HIS A 513 -19.00 8.84 9.55
N PRO A 514 -20.29 8.44 9.69
CA PRO A 514 -20.85 7.99 10.97
C PRO A 514 -20.05 6.85 11.60
N ALA A 515 -20.00 6.79 12.93
CA ALA A 515 -19.21 5.81 13.67
C ALA A 515 -19.54 4.34 13.34
N GLY A 516 -20.77 4.04 12.88
CA GLY A 516 -21.21 2.71 12.46
C GLY A 516 -21.13 2.44 10.95
N ALA A 517 -20.69 3.40 10.14
CA ALA A 517 -20.70 3.28 8.70
C ALA A 517 -19.64 2.29 8.17
N LEU A 518 -19.96 1.66 7.04
CA LEU A 518 -19.03 0.82 6.26
C LEU A 518 -18.37 -0.32 7.06
N PRO A 519 -19.15 -1.18 7.77
CA PRO A 519 -18.60 -2.20 8.66
C PRO A 519 -17.74 -3.25 7.93
N ALA A 520 -18.10 -3.63 6.70
CA ALA A 520 -17.32 -4.58 5.90
C ALA A 520 -15.96 -3.98 5.48
N LEU A 521 -15.94 -2.72 5.06
CA LEU A 521 -14.72 -1.98 4.71
C LEU A 521 -13.81 -1.81 5.92
N ARG A 522 -14.37 -1.43 7.09
CA ARG A 522 -13.58 -1.30 8.32
C ARG A 522 -12.96 -2.62 8.76
N ALA A 523 -13.72 -3.72 8.68
CA ALA A 523 -13.20 -5.05 8.97
C ALA A 523 -12.08 -5.45 7.98
N ALA A 524 -12.25 -5.14 6.69
CA ALA A 524 -11.25 -5.40 5.65
C ALA A 524 -9.96 -4.58 5.88
N SER A 525 -10.08 -3.27 6.16
CA SER A 525 -8.95 -2.38 6.45
C SER A 525 -8.17 -2.82 7.70
N ARG A 526 -8.87 -3.20 8.79
CA ARG A 526 -8.24 -3.74 10.01
C ARG A 526 -7.53 -5.06 9.74
N ARG A 527 -8.14 -5.95 8.95
CA ARG A 527 -7.56 -7.23 8.54
C ARG A 527 -6.28 -7.03 7.74
N GLU A 528 -6.30 -6.16 6.73
CA GLU A 528 -5.13 -5.86 5.90
C GLU A 528 -4.00 -5.19 6.70
N ALA A 529 -4.32 -4.22 7.54
CA ALA A 529 -3.33 -3.56 8.40
C ALA A 529 -2.69 -4.54 9.42
N THR A 530 -3.47 -5.48 9.95
CA THR A 530 -2.95 -6.49 10.90
C THR A 530 -2.10 -7.55 10.19
N LEU A 531 -2.46 -7.93 8.97
CA LEU A 531 -1.65 -8.82 8.12
C LEU A 531 -0.30 -8.18 7.77
N ALA A 532 -0.28 -6.88 7.47
CA ALA A 532 0.97 -6.15 7.19
C ALA A 532 1.93 -6.21 8.38
N LEU A 533 1.44 -5.97 9.61
CA LEU A 533 2.23 -6.09 10.84
C LEU A 533 2.79 -7.51 11.06
N ALA A 534 2.00 -8.54 10.76
CA ALA A 534 2.45 -9.92 10.88
C ALA A 534 3.50 -10.29 9.80
N GLY A 535 3.42 -9.69 8.61
CA GLY A 535 4.31 -9.96 7.48
C GLY A 535 5.70 -9.35 7.60
N ASP A 536 5.84 -8.17 8.20
CA ASP A 536 7.14 -7.49 8.36
C ASP A 536 8.07 -8.22 9.35
N ARG A 537 7.52 -8.97 10.31
CA ARG A 537 8.33 -9.67 11.31
C ARG A 537 8.91 -11.01 10.84
N ARG A 538 8.28 -11.73 9.89
CA ARG A 538 8.93 -12.90 9.23
C ARG A 538 10.26 -12.51 8.56
N ARG A 539 10.37 -11.25 8.11
CA ARG A 539 11.62 -10.69 7.57
C ARG A 539 12.63 -10.32 8.65
N SER A 540 12.17 -9.95 9.86
CA SER A 540 13.04 -9.59 10.99
C SER A 540 13.46 -10.78 11.87
N GLU A 541 12.71 -11.89 11.91
CA GLU A 541 13.09 -13.12 12.64
C GLU A 541 14.28 -13.86 12.00
N LEU A 542 14.69 -13.48 10.79
CA LEU A 542 15.96 -13.89 10.19
C LEU A 542 17.17 -13.22 10.86
N ALA A 543 16.96 -12.16 11.67
CA ALA A 543 17.92 -11.68 12.64
C ALA A 543 17.63 -12.39 13.97
N SER A 544 18.58 -13.22 14.41
CA SER A 544 18.40 -14.18 15.52
C SER A 544 17.93 -13.51 16.82
N PRO A 545 16.99 -14.13 17.57
CA PRO A 545 16.60 -13.63 18.87
C PRO A 545 17.78 -13.74 19.84
N GLU A 546 18.09 -12.64 20.53
CA GLU A 546 19.07 -12.59 21.60
C GLU A 546 18.56 -13.46 22.77
N GLN A 547 19.24 -14.58 23.01
CA GLN A 547 18.90 -15.53 24.05
C GLN A 547 19.38 -15.01 25.40
N GLU A 548 18.45 -14.47 26.17
CA GLU A 548 18.70 -13.97 27.52
C GLU A 548 19.14 -15.14 28.44
N ARG A 549 20.43 -15.17 28.79
CA ARG A 549 21.01 -16.17 29.68
C ARG A 549 20.58 -15.90 31.12
N ARG A 550 20.07 -16.92 31.83
CA ARG A 550 19.79 -16.80 33.26
C ARG A 550 21.09 -16.58 34.06
N PRO A 551 21.00 -15.97 35.25
CA PRO A 551 22.16 -15.77 36.11
C PRO A 551 22.77 -17.11 36.56
N SER A 552 23.97 -17.44 36.09
CA SER A 552 24.68 -18.70 36.38
C SER A 552 25.39 -18.73 37.74
N TRP A 553 25.29 -17.65 38.53
CA TRP A 553 26.01 -17.47 39.79
C TRP A 553 25.73 -18.56 40.84
N ARG A 554 24.53 -19.14 40.86
CA ARG A 554 24.18 -20.23 41.80
C ARG A 554 25.03 -21.47 41.57
N TRP A 555 25.22 -21.84 40.30
CA TRP A 555 26.09 -22.95 39.93
C TRP A 555 27.56 -22.61 40.20
N PHE A 556 27.95 -21.35 40.03
CA PHE A 556 29.31 -20.89 40.30
C PHE A 556 29.67 -20.96 41.78
N ILE A 557 28.77 -20.57 42.68
CA ILE A 557 28.97 -20.74 44.12
C ILE A 557 29.07 -22.22 44.49
N ALA A 558 28.17 -23.07 43.96
CA ALA A 558 28.23 -24.51 44.20
C ALA A 558 29.55 -25.13 43.70
N PHE A 559 30.03 -24.69 42.54
CA PHE A 559 31.34 -25.07 41.99
C PHE A 559 32.49 -24.64 42.91
N LEU A 560 32.50 -23.39 43.40
CA LEU A 560 33.57 -22.92 44.29
C LEU A 560 33.62 -23.70 45.60
N ILE A 561 32.45 -23.98 46.21
CA ILE A 561 32.38 -24.77 47.45
C ILE A 561 32.90 -26.19 47.22
N THR A 562 32.47 -26.84 46.13
CA THR A 562 32.89 -28.22 45.83
C THR A 562 34.35 -28.30 45.40
N ALA A 563 34.87 -27.35 44.62
CA ALA A 563 36.29 -27.28 44.27
C ALA A 563 37.16 -27.01 45.50
N GLY A 564 36.74 -26.10 46.40
CA GLY A 564 37.44 -25.81 47.64
C GLY A 564 37.47 -27.01 48.60
N ALA A 565 36.36 -27.72 48.74
CA ALA A 565 36.31 -28.94 49.52
C ALA A 565 37.18 -30.06 48.90
N LEU A 566 37.20 -30.20 47.57
CA LEU A 566 38.04 -31.19 46.87
C LEU A 566 39.53 -30.91 47.15
N TRP A 567 39.95 -29.65 47.03
CA TRP A 567 41.31 -29.23 47.35
C TRP A 567 41.69 -29.48 48.81
N TRP A 568 40.78 -29.24 49.74
CA TRP A 568 40.99 -29.53 51.17
C TRP A 568 41.17 -31.03 51.42
N PHE A 569 40.32 -31.87 50.81
CA PHE A 569 40.44 -33.33 50.89
C PHE A 569 41.66 -33.89 50.17
N GLU A 570 42.23 -33.21 49.18
CA GLU A 570 43.51 -33.57 48.56
C GLU A 570 44.71 -33.17 49.43
N ARG A 571 44.66 -32.02 50.12
CA ARG A 571 45.80 -31.51 50.91
C ARG A 571 45.87 -31.98 52.36
N ARG A 572 44.78 -32.44 52.96
CA ARG A 572 44.82 -33.03 54.32
C ARG A 572 45.78 -34.22 54.33
N ARG A 573 46.93 -34.07 54.99
CA ARG A 573 47.84 -35.14 55.37
C ARG A 573 47.20 -35.84 56.58
N ALA A 574 46.94 -37.14 56.45
CA ALA A 574 46.77 -38.01 57.60
C ALA A 574 48.14 -38.56 57.93
#